data_AF-A0A932R6N2-F1
#
_entry.id   AF-A0A932R6N2-F1
#
_cell.length_a   1.000
_cell.length_b   1.000
_cell.length_c   1.000
_cell.angle_alpha   90.00
_cell.angle_beta   90.00
_cell.angle_gamma   90.00
#
_symmetry.space_group_name_H-M   'P 1'
#
loop_
_entity.id
_entity.type
_entity.pdbx_description
1 polymer ?
#
loop_
_entity_poly.entity_id
_entity_poly.type
_entity_poly.pdbx_seq_one_letter_code
_entity_poly.pdbx_strand_id
1 'polypeptide(L)'
;MNIISLEEAASHIKQAITGAKSQKERLPFFFIVGAGISYPPIPLAAKIEDDFRKIAFKHGRTSPSEKIDDPLVSYSHWAKQAYANPIQRQAYLRKLMEKKPISHANFRLAHLLEKKIATMVITPNFDDFLSRALRLFGKEPLVCDHPRTVDRIHPERDDLQIVHVHGTYWFYDCCNLSDEVEDRALPDSHSTLTMATLLWPAPYFSTTRK
;
A
#
# COMPACT_ATOMS: atom_id res chain seq x y z
N MET A 1 -17.43 -19.91 12.33
CA MET A 1 -16.03 -19.44 12.30
C MET A 1 -15.43 -19.76 13.66
N ASN A 2 -14.43 -20.65 13.75
CA ASN A 2 -13.72 -20.88 15.00
C ASN A 2 -12.73 -19.73 15.19
N ILE A 3 -12.95 -18.91 16.20
CA ILE A 3 -12.03 -17.83 16.58
C ILE A 3 -10.95 -18.46 17.46
N ILE A 4 -9.71 -18.47 16.98
CA ILE A 4 -8.55 -18.97 17.73
C ILE A 4 -7.89 -17.85 18.52
N SER A 5 -7.09 -18.20 19.52
CA SER A 5 -6.33 -17.21 20.31
C SER A 5 -5.18 -16.60 19.48
N LEU A 6 -4.66 -15.45 19.93
CA LEU A 6 -3.50 -14.82 19.30
C LEU A 6 -2.25 -15.72 19.37
N GLU A 7 -2.05 -16.41 20.50
CA GLU A 7 -0.93 -17.31 20.69
C GLU A 7 -1.00 -18.51 19.75
N GLU A 8 -2.20 -19.09 19.61
CA GLU A 8 -2.47 -20.18 18.68
C GLU A 8 -2.26 -19.74 17.22
N ALA A 9 -2.76 -18.56 16.83
CA ALA A 9 -2.55 -18.00 15.51
C ALA A 9 -1.05 -17.78 15.21
N ALA A 10 -0.31 -17.22 16.17
CA ALA A 10 1.13 -17.02 16.03
C ALA A 10 1.89 -18.36 15.92
N SER A 11 1.46 -19.38 16.67
CA SER A 11 1.99 -20.74 16.60
C SER A 11 1.77 -21.35 15.21
N HIS A 12 0.56 -21.25 14.65
CA HIS A 12 0.25 -21.73 13.29
C HIS A 12 1.09 -21.02 12.22
N ILE A 13 1.24 -19.70 12.31
CA ILE A 13 2.09 -18.92 11.39
C ILE A 13 3.55 -19.41 11.47
N LYS A 14 4.09 -19.57 12.68
CA LYS A 14 5.46 -20.06 12.89
C LYS A 14 5.65 -21.48 12.35
N GLN A 15 4.69 -22.37 12.57
CA GLN A 15 4.71 -23.73 12.07
C GLN A 15 4.73 -23.75 10.53
N ALA A 16 3.86 -22.97 9.88
CA ALA A 16 3.82 -22.88 8.42
C ALA A 16 5.14 -22.37 7.82
N ILE A 17 5.74 -21.33 8.42
CA ILE A 17 7.04 -20.80 7.98
C ILE A 17 8.15 -21.83 8.17
N THR A 18 8.15 -22.56 9.29
CA THR A 18 9.18 -23.56 9.59
C THR A 18 9.07 -24.75 8.63
N GLY A 19 7.85 -25.20 8.33
CA GLY A 19 7.58 -26.24 7.33
C GLY A 19 8.05 -25.84 5.94
N ALA A 20 7.70 -24.63 5.49
CA ALA A 20 8.16 -24.12 4.20
C ALA A 20 9.69 -24.08 4.12
N LYS A 21 10.36 -23.56 5.16
CA LYS A 21 11.83 -23.51 5.21
C LYS A 21 12.49 -24.89 5.20
N SER A 22 11.94 -25.87 5.93
CA SER A 22 12.53 -27.22 5.98
C SER A 22 12.39 -27.97 4.67
N GLN A 23 11.29 -27.75 3.94
CA GLN A 23 11.03 -28.34 2.63
C GLN A 23 11.65 -27.55 1.47
N LYS A 24 12.34 -26.44 1.76
CA LYS A 24 12.84 -25.47 0.76
C LYS A 24 11.74 -24.96 -0.17
N GLU A 25 10.53 -24.84 0.37
CA GLU A 25 9.38 -24.27 -0.30
C GLU A 25 9.31 -22.75 -0.10
N ARG A 26 8.42 -22.11 -0.86
CA ARG A 26 8.19 -20.67 -0.78
C ARG A 26 7.54 -20.29 0.54
N LEU A 27 7.83 -19.07 1.00
CA LEU A 27 7.15 -18.53 2.17
C LEU A 27 5.65 -18.35 1.86
N PRO A 28 4.75 -18.83 2.73
CA PRO A 28 3.33 -18.93 2.41
C PRO A 28 2.56 -17.61 2.59
N PHE A 29 3.22 -16.55 3.05
CA PHE A 29 2.57 -15.31 3.46
C PHE A 29 3.06 -14.10 2.67
N PHE A 30 2.14 -13.18 2.43
CA PHE A 30 2.38 -11.78 2.07
C PHE A 30 1.59 -10.88 3.02
N PHE A 31 2.00 -9.64 3.16
CA PHE A 31 1.31 -8.67 4.01
C PHE A 31 0.52 -7.67 3.18
N ILE A 32 -0.68 -7.33 3.63
CA ILE A 32 -1.41 -6.14 3.21
C ILE A 32 -1.46 -5.20 4.41
N VAL A 33 -0.92 -4.00 4.28
CA VAL A 33 -0.79 -3.04 5.39
C VAL A 33 -1.31 -1.67 4.99
N GLY A 34 -2.22 -1.11 5.79
CA GLY A 34 -2.79 0.23 5.57
C GLY A 34 -2.19 1.30 6.48
N ALA A 35 -2.84 2.47 6.53
CA ALA A 35 -2.32 3.67 7.21
C ALA A 35 -2.06 3.46 8.72
N GLY A 36 -2.70 2.46 9.33
CA GLY A 36 -2.51 2.11 10.74
C GLY A 36 -1.06 1.79 11.11
N ILE A 37 -0.25 1.24 10.19
CA ILE A 37 1.16 0.99 10.49
C ILE A 37 1.99 2.28 10.52
N SER A 38 1.55 3.37 9.88
CA SER A 38 2.27 4.65 9.82
C SER A 38 1.79 5.67 10.85
N TYR A 39 0.70 5.36 11.56
CA TYR A 39 0.19 6.12 12.70
C TYR A 39 1.04 5.88 13.98
N PRO A 40 1.20 6.87 14.89
CA PRO A 40 0.73 8.26 14.84
C PRO A 40 1.54 9.28 14.01
N PRO A 41 2.79 9.05 13.54
CA PRO A 41 3.53 10.10 12.82
C PRO A 41 2.79 10.66 11.60
N ILE A 42 2.07 9.79 10.87
CA ILE A 42 1.18 10.16 9.77
C ILE A 42 -0.28 10.05 10.24
N PRO A 43 -1.10 11.10 10.03
CA PRO A 43 -2.53 11.05 10.35
C PRO A 43 -3.28 10.05 9.46
N LEU A 44 -4.36 9.47 9.99
CA LEU A 44 -5.27 8.61 9.22
C LEU A 44 -6.07 9.43 8.19
N ALA A 45 -6.63 8.76 7.18
CA ALA A 45 -7.40 9.37 6.10
C ALA A 45 -8.52 10.30 6.60
N ALA A 46 -9.28 9.90 7.63
CA ALA A 46 -10.34 10.73 8.20
C ALA A 46 -9.81 12.09 8.73
N LYS A 47 -8.61 12.11 9.32
CA LYS A 47 -8.01 13.34 9.81
C LYS A 47 -7.49 14.21 8.67
N ILE A 48 -6.94 13.59 7.63
CA ILE A 48 -6.52 14.29 6.41
C ILE A 48 -7.73 14.93 5.72
N GLU A 49 -8.85 14.21 5.64
CA GLU A 49 -10.11 14.72 5.10
C GLU A 49 -10.62 15.93 5.88
N ASP A 50 -10.58 15.89 7.22
CA ASP A 50 -10.96 17.05 8.05
C ASP A 50 -10.10 18.28 7.76
N ASP A 51 -8.81 18.09 7.48
CA ASP A 51 -7.93 19.19 7.11
C ASP A 51 -8.25 19.70 5.70
N PHE A 52 -8.58 18.83 4.75
CA PHE A 52 -9.10 19.23 3.44
C PHE A 52 -10.41 20.02 3.54
N ARG A 53 -11.37 19.58 4.37
CA ARG A 53 -12.61 20.32 4.64
C ARG A 53 -12.33 21.74 5.12
N LYS A 54 -11.43 21.91 6.09
CA LYS A 54 -11.05 23.23 6.60
C LYS A 54 -10.42 24.10 5.53
N ILE A 55 -9.58 23.54 4.65
CA ILE A 55 -8.98 24.28 3.53
C ILE A 55 -10.06 24.70 2.54
N ALA A 56 -10.97 23.79 2.16
CA ALA A 56 -12.08 24.08 1.27
C ALA A 56 -12.95 25.24 1.80
N PHE A 57 -13.34 25.20 3.08
CA PHE A 57 -14.15 26.26 3.70
C PHE A 57 -13.44 27.61 3.72
N LYS A 58 -12.10 27.65 3.91
CA LYS A 58 -11.32 28.89 3.82
C LYS A 58 -11.37 29.54 2.43
N HIS A 59 -11.63 28.75 1.39
CA HIS A 59 -11.81 29.22 0.02
C HIS A 59 -13.28 29.48 -0.35
N GLY A 60 -14.19 29.49 0.62
CA GLY A 60 -15.61 29.75 0.38
C GLY A 60 -16.37 28.58 -0.27
N ARG A 61 -15.78 27.39 -0.32
CA ARG A 61 -16.42 26.18 -0.85
C ARG A 61 -17.30 25.56 0.22
N THR A 62 -18.50 25.12 -0.14
CA THR A 62 -19.49 24.58 0.80
C THR A 62 -19.51 23.05 0.79
N SER A 63 -20.20 22.48 1.77
CA SER A 63 -20.52 21.04 1.79
C SER A 63 -21.27 20.62 0.53
N PRO A 64 -21.11 19.36 0.09
CA PRO A 64 -21.91 18.80 -0.99
C PRO A 64 -23.39 18.88 -0.62
N SER A 65 -24.25 19.07 -1.64
CA SER A 65 -25.71 19.14 -1.49
C SER A 65 -26.30 17.82 -1.00
N GLU A 66 -25.60 16.72 -1.24
CA GLU A 66 -25.99 15.38 -0.84
C GLU A 66 -24.98 14.81 0.15
N LYS A 67 -25.47 13.99 1.08
CA LYS A 67 -24.63 13.27 2.02
C LYS A 67 -23.83 12.21 1.27
N ILE A 68 -22.51 12.25 1.40
CA ILE A 68 -21.63 11.23 0.83
C ILE A 68 -21.42 10.15 1.91
N ASP A 69 -21.97 8.96 1.68
CA ASP A 69 -21.85 7.83 2.61
C ASP A 69 -20.57 7.01 2.42
N ASP A 70 -19.98 7.03 1.21
CA ASP A 70 -18.73 6.34 0.92
C ASP A 70 -17.52 7.18 1.41
N PRO A 71 -16.67 6.64 2.32
CA PRO A 71 -15.50 7.37 2.84
C PRO A 71 -14.48 7.76 1.78
N LEU A 72 -14.24 6.92 0.76
CA LEU A 72 -13.31 7.22 -0.33
C LEU A 72 -13.85 8.33 -1.22
N VAL A 73 -15.15 8.29 -1.54
CA VAL A 73 -15.80 9.36 -2.31
C VAL A 73 -15.80 10.67 -1.52
N SER A 74 -16.07 10.62 -0.22
CA SER A 74 -16.06 11.80 0.66
C SER A 74 -14.66 12.41 0.74
N TYR A 75 -13.65 11.58 0.99
CA TYR A 75 -12.25 12.00 0.97
C TYR A 75 -11.87 12.64 -0.36
N SER A 76 -12.24 12.01 -1.48
CA SER A 76 -11.92 12.48 -2.83
C SER A 76 -12.58 13.82 -3.13
N HIS A 77 -13.85 13.97 -2.75
CA HIS A 77 -14.58 15.22 -2.86
C HIS A 77 -13.84 16.35 -2.13
N TRP A 78 -13.54 16.15 -0.84
CA TRP A 78 -12.88 17.18 -0.05
C TRP A 78 -11.45 17.46 -0.50
N ALA A 79 -10.70 16.46 -0.96
CA ALA A 79 -9.38 16.64 -1.55
C ALA A 79 -9.44 17.54 -2.80
N LYS A 80 -10.39 17.31 -3.71
CA LYS A 80 -10.63 18.17 -4.89
C LYS A 80 -11.06 19.57 -4.49
N GLN A 81 -11.93 19.69 -3.48
CA GLN A 81 -12.36 20.98 -2.93
C GLN A 81 -11.28 21.68 -2.12
N ALA A 82 -10.22 21.02 -1.64
CA ALA A 82 -9.10 21.71 -1.00
C ALA A 82 -8.10 22.17 -2.07
N TYR A 83 -7.73 21.24 -2.96
CA TYR A 83 -6.67 21.37 -3.94
C TYR A 83 -7.09 20.74 -5.27
N ALA A 84 -7.59 21.57 -6.19
CA ALA A 84 -7.96 21.13 -7.53
C ALA A 84 -6.73 20.60 -8.32
N ASN A 85 -5.57 21.21 -8.12
CA ASN A 85 -4.33 20.83 -8.80
C ASN A 85 -3.66 19.62 -8.11
N PRO A 86 -3.36 18.52 -8.82
CA PRO A 86 -2.67 17.36 -8.25
C PRO A 86 -1.28 17.69 -7.66
N ILE A 87 -0.55 18.67 -8.20
CA ILE A 87 0.74 19.13 -7.65
C ILE A 87 0.55 19.64 -6.22
N GLN A 88 -0.54 20.37 -5.96
CA GLN A 88 -0.82 20.90 -4.62
C GLN A 88 -1.19 19.78 -3.64
N ARG A 89 -1.94 18.77 -4.11
CA ARG A 89 -2.26 17.57 -3.30
C ARG A 89 -0.99 16.81 -2.95
N GLN A 90 -0.11 16.58 -3.92
CA GLN A 90 1.18 15.92 -3.70
C GLN A 90 2.05 16.72 -2.73
N ALA A 91 2.15 18.04 -2.90
CA ALA A 91 2.93 18.89 -2.00
C ALA A 91 2.40 18.84 -0.56
N TYR A 92 1.08 18.78 -0.39
CA TYR A 92 0.45 18.59 0.92
C TYR A 92 0.81 17.24 1.54
N LEU A 93 0.66 16.13 0.80
CA LEU A 93 1.00 14.79 1.28
C LEU A 93 2.50 14.66 1.61
N ARG A 94 3.38 15.16 0.75
CA ARG A 94 4.82 15.19 0.97
C ARG A 94 5.16 15.94 2.26
N LYS A 95 4.55 17.10 2.51
CA LYS A 95 4.73 17.86 3.75
C LYS A 95 4.30 17.08 4.99
N LEU A 96 3.28 16.22 4.87
CA LEU A 96 2.87 15.35 5.97
C LEU A 96 3.89 14.25 6.27
N MET A 97 4.74 13.84 5.31
CA MET A 97 5.50 12.58 5.36
C MET A 97 7.04 12.73 5.37
N GLU A 98 7.61 13.63 4.56
CA GLU A 98 9.04 13.63 4.15
C GLU A 98 10.08 13.67 5.29
N LYS A 99 9.68 14.09 6.50
CA LYS A 99 10.59 14.20 7.67
C LYS A 99 10.01 13.57 8.93
N LYS A 100 9.00 12.73 8.79
CA LYS A 100 8.38 12.09 9.94
C LYS A 100 9.23 10.91 10.43
N PRO A 101 9.25 10.68 11.75
CA PRO A 101 9.91 9.52 12.32
C PRO A 101 9.18 8.25 11.90
N ILE A 102 9.95 7.18 11.69
CA ILE A 102 9.41 5.85 11.43
C ILE A 102 8.61 5.41 12.66
N SER A 103 7.40 4.89 12.44
CA SER A 103 6.56 4.37 13.52
C SER A 103 7.09 3.07 14.11
N HIS A 104 6.72 2.77 15.37
CA HIS A 104 7.06 1.49 15.99
C HIS A 104 6.47 0.28 15.25
N ALA A 105 5.28 0.42 14.66
CA ALA A 105 4.66 -0.65 13.89
C ALA A 105 5.47 -0.98 12.62
N ASN A 106 5.98 0.04 11.91
CA ASN A 106 6.89 -0.18 10.79
C ASN A 106 8.19 -0.86 11.22
N PHE A 107 8.79 -0.47 12.34
CA PHE A 107 9.97 -1.17 12.86
C PHE A 107 9.70 -2.64 13.23
N ARG A 108 8.56 -2.92 13.88
CA ARG A 108 8.17 -4.30 14.21
C ARG A 108 7.96 -5.14 12.96
N LEU A 109 7.27 -4.59 11.95
CA LEU A 109 7.06 -5.27 10.68
C LEU A 109 8.38 -5.50 9.95
N ALA A 110 9.25 -4.49 9.87
CA ALA A 110 10.58 -4.63 9.27
C ALA A 110 11.42 -5.70 9.96
N HIS A 111 11.38 -5.78 11.30
CA HIS A 111 12.06 -6.84 12.05
C HIS A 111 11.50 -8.24 11.73
N LEU A 112 10.19 -8.37 11.56
CA LEU A 112 9.58 -9.63 11.15
C LEU A 112 10.01 -10.03 9.74
N LEU A 113 10.00 -9.09 8.79
CA LEU A 113 10.41 -9.32 7.41
C LEU A 113 11.91 -9.66 7.30
N GLU A 114 12.75 -9.07 8.15
CA GLU A 114 14.17 -9.44 8.31
C GLU A 114 14.33 -10.94 8.59
N LYS A 115 13.44 -11.52 9.43
CA LYS A 115 13.39 -12.95 9.75
C LYS A 115 12.82 -13.83 8.64
N LYS A 116 12.55 -13.26 7.46
CA LYS A 116 12.01 -13.94 6.27
C LYS A 116 10.73 -14.70 6.61
N ILE A 117 9.71 -13.97 7.06
CA ILE A 117 8.36 -14.53 7.26
C ILE A 117 7.45 -14.34 6.03
N ALA A 118 7.81 -13.38 5.17
CA ALA A 118 7.17 -13.06 3.91
C ALA A 118 8.20 -12.38 2.98
N THR A 119 7.99 -12.46 1.66
CA THR A 119 8.80 -11.74 0.65
C THR A 119 8.04 -10.60 -0.01
N MET A 120 6.77 -10.36 0.35
CA MET A 120 5.96 -9.32 -0.29
C MET A 120 5.10 -8.57 0.73
N VAL A 121 5.07 -7.25 0.58
CA VAL A 121 4.20 -6.33 1.30
C VAL A 121 3.48 -5.44 0.31
N ILE A 122 2.16 -5.36 0.41
CA ILE A 122 1.29 -4.52 -0.41
C ILE A 122 0.72 -3.42 0.50
N THR A 123 0.80 -2.17 0.07
CA THR A 123 0.32 -1.04 0.86
C THR A 123 -0.30 0.07 0.00
N PRO A 124 -1.43 0.66 0.43
CA PRO A 124 -1.95 1.90 -0.15
C PRO A 124 -1.31 3.15 0.47
N ASN A 125 -0.36 3.00 1.40
CA ASN A 125 0.29 4.13 2.05
C ASN A 125 1.25 4.83 1.08
N PHE A 126 1.29 6.15 1.12
CA PHE A 126 2.20 6.94 0.30
C PHE A 126 3.59 7.10 0.92
N ASP A 127 3.72 6.87 2.24
CA ASP A 127 4.97 7.05 2.98
C ASP A 127 6.02 5.96 2.69
N ASP A 128 7.27 6.25 3.05
CA ASP A 128 8.42 5.37 2.83
C ASP A 128 8.93 4.73 4.14
N PHE A 129 8.10 4.67 5.19
CA PHE A 129 8.56 4.25 6.51
C PHE A 129 9.06 2.82 6.53
N LEU A 130 8.36 1.90 5.85
CA LEU A 130 8.74 0.49 5.84
C LEU A 130 10.08 0.27 5.15
N SER A 131 10.28 0.90 3.98
CA SER A 131 11.54 0.79 3.23
C SER A 131 12.70 1.41 4.02
N ARG A 132 12.50 2.57 4.65
CA ARG A 132 13.48 3.18 5.56
C ARG A 132 13.78 2.30 6.77
N ALA A 133 12.78 1.69 7.38
CA ALA A 133 12.96 0.79 8.52
C ALA A 133 13.78 -0.45 8.13
N LEU A 134 13.50 -1.03 6.97
CA LEU A 134 14.25 -2.17 6.44
C LEU A 134 15.71 -1.84 6.15
N ARG A 135 15.99 -0.65 5.59
CA ARG A 135 17.36 -0.17 5.38
C ARG A 135 18.13 -0.01 6.70
N LEU A 136 17.47 0.44 7.77
CA LEU A 136 18.08 0.48 9.10
C LEU A 136 18.40 -0.92 9.67
N PHE A 137 17.69 -1.96 9.23
CA PHE A 137 18.01 -3.37 9.49
C PHE A 137 19.00 -3.97 8.48
N GLY A 138 19.60 -3.16 7.59
CA GLY A 138 20.55 -3.61 6.58
C GLY A 138 19.91 -4.40 5.43
N LYS A 139 18.62 -4.20 5.15
CA LYS A 139 17.92 -4.81 4.01
C LYS A 139 17.62 -3.76 2.95
N GLU A 140 17.78 -4.14 1.69
CA GLU A 140 17.41 -3.31 0.54
C GLU A 140 16.18 -3.94 -0.16
N PRO A 141 14.95 -3.50 0.17
CA PRO A 141 13.76 -4.01 -0.48
C PRO A 141 13.60 -3.45 -1.90
N LEU A 142 13.03 -4.25 -2.79
CA LEU A 142 12.56 -3.81 -4.10
C LEU A 142 11.25 -3.03 -3.91
N VAL A 143 11.27 -1.73 -4.19
CA VAL A 143 10.09 -0.86 -4.10
C VAL A 143 9.45 -0.71 -5.48
N CYS A 144 8.18 -1.09 -5.59
CA CYS A 144 7.34 -0.93 -6.78
C CYS A 144 6.24 0.07 -6.48
N ASP A 145 6.35 1.29 -6.99
CA ASP A 145 5.43 2.40 -6.70
C ASP A 145 4.86 3.07 -7.94
N HIS A 146 5.09 2.48 -9.11
CA HIS A 146 4.57 2.98 -10.38
C HIS A 146 4.00 1.82 -11.23
N PRO A 147 2.87 2.00 -11.95
CA PRO A 147 2.29 0.95 -12.81
C PRO A 147 3.28 0.35 -13.82
N ARG A 148 4.14 1.18 -14.42
CA ARG A 148 5.22 0.71 -15.33
C ARG A 148 6.31 -0.12 -14.65
N THR A 149 6.30 -0.25 -13.32
CA THR A 149 7.19 -1.13 -12.56
C THR A 149 6.51 -2.42 -12.12
N VAL A 150 5.24 -2.64 -12.53
CA VAL A 150 4.47 -3.85 -12.22
C VAL A 150 5.15 -5.11 -12.74
N ASP A 151 5.80 -5.05 -13.91
CA ASP A 151 6.58 -6.16 -14.47
C ASP A 151 7.75 -6.57 -13.57
N ARG A 152 8.16 -5.74 -12.60
CA ARG A 152 9.21 -6.06 -11.61
C ARG A 152 8.66 -6.85 -10.43
N ILE A 153 7.33 -6.90 -10.26
CA ILE A 153 6.67 -7.66 -9.19
C ILE A 153 6.70 -9.13 -9.60
N HIS A 154 7.48 -9.90 -8.87
CA HIS A 154 7.59 -11.33 -9.08
C HIS A 154 7.35 -12.05 -7.76
N PRO A 155 6.17 -12.65 -7.57
CA PRO A 155 5.86 -13.43 -6.36
C PRO A 155 6.87 -14.56 -6.09
N GLU A 156 7.62 -14.96 -7.11
CA GLU A 156 8.59 -16.05 -7.07
C GLU A 156 10.00 -15.63 -6.63
N ARG A 157 10.27 -14.33 -6.49
CA ARG A 157 11.60 -13.84 -6.07
C ARG A 157 11.77 -13.95 -4.56
N ASP A 158 12.98 -14.31 -4.15
CA ASP A 158 13.39 -14.32 -2.74
C ASP A 158 13.66 -12.91 -2.18
N ASP A 159 13.81 -11.92 -3.06
CA ASP A 159 13.97 -10.51 -2.71
C ASP A 159 12.70 -9.97 -2.05
N LEU A 160 12.86 -9.23 -0.95
CA LEU A 160 11.73 -8.58 -0.28
C LEU A 160 11.20 -7.43 -1.16
N GLN A 161 9.92 -7.51 -1.51
CA GLN A 161 9.22 -6.55 -2.37
C GLN A 161 8.19 -5.74 -1.58
N ILE A 162 8.18 -4.43 -1.78
CA ILE A 162 7.16 -3.51 -1.27
C ILE A 162 6.42 -2.91 -2.45
N VAL A 163 5.12 -3.11 -2.49
CA VAL A 163 4.23 -2.70 -3.58
C VAL A 163 3.32 -1.58 -3.07
N HIS A 164 3.54 -0.36 -3.54
CA HIS A 164 2.70 0.79 -3.25
C HIS A 164 1.60 0.91 -4.31
N VAL A 165 0.40 0.42 -4.00
CA VAL A 165 -0.71 0.37 -4.98
C VAL A 165 -1.19 1.76 -5.40
N HIS A 166 -1.00 2.77 -4.56
CA HIS A 166 -1.35 4.17 -4.83
C HIS A 166 -0.13 5.04 -5.19
N GLY A 167 1.05 4.44 -5.30
CA GLY A 167 2.33 5.14 -5.42
C GLY A 167 2.86 5.72 -4.11
N THR A 168 3.91 6.52 -4.21
CA THR A 168 4.59 7.16 -3.06
C THR A 168 4.48 8.69 -3.12
N TYR A 169 4.65 9.37 -1.98
CA TYR A 169 4.58 10.84 -1.94
C TYR A 169 5.69 11.54 -2.74
N TRP A 170 6.70 10.80 -3.21
CA TRP A 170 7.82 11.34 -3.98
C TRP A 170 7.43 11.76 -5.39
N PHE A 171 6.43 11.10 -5.99
CA PHE A 171 6.05 11.29 -7.38
C PHE A 171 4.68 11.99 -7.51
N TYR A 172 4.46 12.61 -8.68
CA TYR A 172 3.23 13.32 -9.01
C TYR A 172 2.01 12.38 -9.16
N ASP A 173 2.25 11.09 -9.38
CA ASP A 173 1.23 10.09 -9.73
C ASP A 173 0.57 9.44 -8.49
N CYS A 174 0.47 10.15 -7.36
CA CYS A 174 -0.24 9.64 -6.19
C CYS A 174 -1.72 9.45 -6.53
N CYS A 175 -2.18 8.19 -6.57
CA CYS A 175 -3.61 7.87 -6.70
C CYS A 175 -4.31 8.04 -5.35
N ASN A 176 -4.78 9.25 -5.12
CA ASN A 176 -5.39 9.65 -3.87
C ASN A 176 -6.91 9.80 -4.00
N LEU A 177 -7.44 9.88 -5.21
CA LEU A 177 -8.86 10.07 -5.50
C LEU A 177 -9.52 8.78 -6.04
N SER A 178 -10.82 8.64 -5.88
CA SER A 178 -11.60 7.48 -6.34
C SER A 178 -11.45 7.25 -7.85
N ASP A 179 -11.54 8.32 -8.64
CA ASP A 179 -11.32 8.29 -10.10
C ASP A 179 -9.88 7.92 -10.46
N GLU A 180 -8.89 8.45 -9.73
CA GLU A 180 -7.48 8.09 -9.95
C GLU A 180 -7.19 6.60 -9.63
N VAL A 181 -7.88 6.03 -8.63
CA VAL A 181 -7.77 4.61 -8.26
C VAL A 181 -8.45 3.72 -9.30
N GLU A 182 -9.64 4.09 -9.76
CA GLU A 182 -10.37 3.39 -10.83
C GLU A 182 -9.58 3.37 -12.13
N ASP A 183 -9.06 4.52 -12.56
CA ASP A 183 -8.24 4.63 -13.77
C ASP A 183 -6.99 3.75 -13.69
N ARG A 184 -6.36 3.66 -12.51
CA ARG A 184 -5.16 2.83 -12.29
C ARG A 184 -5.45 1.33 -12.27
N ALA A 185 -6.70 0.93 -12.06
CA ALA A 185 -7.11 -0.46 -12.15
C ALA A 185 -7.31 -0.93 -13.61
N LEU A 186 -7.50 0.01 -14.54
CA LEU A 186 -7.69 -0.27 -15.96
C LEU A 186 -6.39 -0.69 -16.67
N PRO A 187 -6.46 -1.55 -17.70
CA PRO A 187 -5.31 -1.91 -18.54
C PRO A 187 -4.77 -0.70 -19.31
N ASP A 188 -3.44 -0.49 -19.27
CA ASP A 188 -2.77 0.49 -20.13
C ASP A 188 -2.52 -0.11 -21.53
N SER A 189 -2.67 0.71 -22.56
CA SER A 189 -2.39 0.37 -23.97
C SER A 189 -0.97 -0.15 -24.25
N HIS A 190 -0.04 0.09 -23.32
CA HIS A 190 1.36 -0.33 -23.40
C HIS A 190 1.73 -1.50 -22.48
N SER A 191 0.85 -1.99 -21.60
CA SER A 191 1.10 -3.16 -20.75
C SER A 191 -0.18 -3.95 -20.47
N THR A 192 -0.19 -5.23 -20.80
CA THR A 192 -1.32 -6.14 -20.54
C THR A 192 -1.49 -6.51 -19.06
N LEU A 193 -0.58 -6.07 -18.18
CA LEU A 193 -0.58 -6.33 -16.76
C LEU A 193 -0.98 -5.06 -15.98
N THR A 194 -1.99 -5.18 -15.13
CA THR A 194 -2.42 -4.17 -14.15
C THR A 194 -2.17 -4.65 -12.74
N MET A 195 -2.24 -3.74 -11.76
CA MET A 195 -2.21 -4.10 -10.34
C MET A 195 -3.29 -5.13 -9.97
N ALA A 196 -4.45 -5.09 -10.66
CA ALA A 196 -5.53 -6.05 -10.45
C ALA A 196 -5.19 -7.44 -11.04
N THR A 197 -4.46 -7.50 -12.16
CA THR A 197 -4.09 -8.77 -12.81
C THR A 197 -3.16 -9.63 -11.95
N LEU A 198 -2.40 -9.02 -11.03
CA LEU A 198 -1.52 -9.72 -10.07
C LEU A 198 -2.26 -10.39 -8.90
N LEU A 199 -3.52 -10.02 -8.64
CA LEU A 199 -4.33 -10.60 -7.56
C LEU A 199 -5.11 -11.85 -7.99
N TRP A 200 -5.14 -12.17 -9.29
CA TRP A 200 -5.80 -13.35 -9.83
C TRP A 200 -4.79 -14.49 -9.98
N PRO A 201 -5.04 -15.71 -9.43
CA PRO A 201 -4.19 -16.85 -9.72
C PRO A 201 -4.30 -17.13 -11.23
N ALA A 202 -3.18 -17.03 -11.95
CA ALA A 202 -3.14 -17.26 -13.38
C ALA A 202 -3.85 -18.59 -13.74
N PRO A 203 -4.74 -18.60 -14.75
CA PRO A 203 -5.28 -19.87 -15.24
C PRO A 203 -4.11 -20.72 -15.72
N TYR A 204 -4.06 -21.96 -15.24
CA TYR A 204 -3.17 -23.01 -15.72
C TYR A 204 -3.22 -23.05 -17.25
N PHE A 205 -2.22 -22.49 -17.92
CA PHE A 205 -1.97 -22.81 -19.33
C PHE A 205 -1.43 -24.23 -19.37
N SER A 206 -2.32 -25.19 -19.60
CA SER A 206 -1.93 -26.54 -19.98
C SER A 206 -1.31 -26.47 -21.37
N THR A 207 0.01 -26.62 -21.42
CA THR A 207 0.71 -26.96 -22.65
C THR A 207 0.18 -28.29 -23.15
N THR A 208 -0.69 -28.25 -24.15
CA THR A 208 -0.87 -29.38 -25.07
C THR A 208 -0.11 -29.06 -26.35
N ARG A 209 1.07 -29.66 -26.46
CA ARG A 209 1.73 -29.88 -27.75
C ARG A 209 0.76 -30.63 -28.67
N LYS A 210 0.56 -30.13 -29.88
CA LYS A 210 0.59 -30.90 -31.12
C LYS A 210 1.19 -30.03 -32.21
#